data_AF-A0A6V6YUJ4-F1
#
_entry.id   AF-A0A6V6YUJ4-F1
#
_cell.length_a   1.000
_cell.length_b   1.000
_cell.length_c   1.000
_cell.angle_alpha   90.00
_cell.angle_beta   90.00
_cell.angle_gamma   90.00
#
_symmetry.space_group_name_H-M   'P 1'
#
loop_
_entity.id
_entity.type
_entity.pdbx_description
1 polymer ?
#
loop_
_entity_poly.entity_id
_entity_poly.type
_entity_poly.pdbx_seq_one_letter_code
_entity_poly.pdbx_strand_id
1 'polypeptide(L)'
;MKKIILIATFILFEKANCQINFRFDTNSFILGLMDDYNGRTVAFESKDSASYIGSTKPELSRMFSDSICKVYKISKSEITEKQNSFFNEKIATQINNFYLKYLDEGMDYYNEKTQQSYKVHKLILDEHKFIYNYQKLSFLAGIFYNFGKLDNGEVIFKTANSSNFNTALHFISDLGFNYCEKAKKEYNIPTVQEVTFVPSEEYIDFFKTLEKKRINSW
;
A
#
# COMPACT_ATOMS: atom_id res chain seq x y z
N MET A 1 25.34 -7.30 8.24
CA MET A 1 24.56 -7.31 6.98
C MET A 1 23.36 -8.22 7.13
N LYS A 2 22.16 -7.69 7.41
CA LYS A 2 20.90 -8.43 7.30
C LYS A 2 19.95 -7.64 6.40
N LYS A 3 20.25 -7.62 5.09
CA LYS A 3 19.32 -7.13 4.07
C LYS A 3 18.38 -8.28 3.71
N ILE A 4 17.40 -8.53 4.59
CA ILE A 4 16.44 -9.60 4.35
C ILE A 4 15.29 -9.06 3.50
N ILE A 5 15.10 -9.75 2.39
CA ILE A 5 14.16 -9.50 1.31
C ILE A 5 12.75 -9.71 1.86
N LEU A 6 12.03 -8.65 2.24
CA LEU A 6 10.70 -8.77 2.86
C LEU A 6 9.76 -9.61 1.98
N ILE A 7 9.70 -9.28 0.68
CA ILE A 7 8.87 -9.96 -0.32
C ILE A 7 9.34 -11.40 -0.59
N ALA A 8 10.64 -11.68 -0.66
CA ALA A 8 11.09 -13.07 -0.81
C ALA A 8 10.91 -13.89 0.47
N THR A 9 10.83 -13.26 1.64
CA THR A 9 10.46 -13.93 2.89
C THR A 9 8.95 -14.18 2.96
N PHE A 10 8.13 -13.41 2.25
CA PHE A 10 6.72 -13.73 1.99
C PHE A 10 6.56 -14.87 0.98
N ILE A 11 7.33 -14.85 -0.12
CA ILE A 11 7.38 -15.95 -1.10
C ILE A 11 7.88 -17.25 -0.46
N LEU A 12 8.81 -17.19 0.51
CA LEU A 12 9.23 -18.36 1.28
C LEU A 12 8.18 -18.81 2.31
N PHE A 13 7.31 -17.90 2.78
CA PHE A 13 6.21 -18.22 3.69
C PHE A 13 5.10 -19.03 2.98
N GLU A 14 4.83 -18.73 1.71
CA GLU A 14 3.96 -19.57 0.85
C GLU A 14 4.40 -21.05 0.86
N LYS A 15 5.71 -21.31 1.02
CA LYS A 15 6.27 -22.66 0.99
C LYS A 15 6.38 -23.34 2.36
N ALA A 16 6.39 -22.58 3.45
CA ALA A 16 6.71 -23.09 4.79
C ALA A 16 5.48 -23.41 5.65
N ASN A 17 4.35 -22.73 5.43
CA ASN A 17 3.12 -22.96 6.18
C ASN A 17 2.09 -23.70 5.31
N CYS A 18 2.22 -25.03 5.25
CA CYS A 18 1.30 -25.92 4.52
C CYS A 18 -0.17 -25.90 5.02
N GLN A 19 -0.51 -25.14 6.06
CA GLN A 19 -1.88 -25.07 6.60
C GLN A 19 -2.70 -23.89 6.04
N ILE A 20 -2.05 -22.83 5.57
CA ILE A 20 -2.74 -21.69 4.95
C ILE A 20 -2.26 -21.67 3.49
N ASN A 21 -3.14 -21.99 2.55
CA ASN A 21 -2.90 -21.79 1.11
C ASN A 21 -2.96 -20.29 0.78
N PHE A 22 -2.16 -19.48 1.48
CA PHE A 22 -2.06 -18.05 1.25
C PHE A 22 -1.12 -17.80 0.08
N ARG A 23 -1.70 -17.30 -1.01
CA ARG A 23 -0.95 -16.80 -2.17
C ARG A 23 -0.64 -15.32 -1.98
N PHE A 24 0.62 -14.94 -2.01
CA PHE A 24 1.00 -13.54 -1.84
C PHE A 24 0.93 -12.80 -3.18
N ASP A 25 0.04 -11.81 -3.28
CA ASP A 25 0.02 -10.88 -4.41
C ASP A 25 0.88 -9.64 -4.13
N THR A 26 1.95 -9.49 -4.90
CA THR A 26 2.92 -8.42 -4.65
C THR A 26 2.36 -7.03 -5.00
N ASN A 27 1.59 -6.91 -6.08
CA ASN A 27 1.01 -5.63 -6.47
C ASN A 27 0.05 -5.14 -5.39
N SER A 28 -0.84 -6.01 -4.91
CA SER A 28 -1.79 -5.71 -3.84
C SER A 28 -1.08 -5.29 -2.55
N PHE A 29 -0.01 -6.00 -2.16
CA PHE A 29 0.79 -5.61 -1.01
C PHE A 29 1.42 -4.22 -1.15
N ILE A 30 2.01 -3.92 -2.32
CA ILE A 30 2.59 -2.61 -2.60
C ILE A 30 1.52 -1.51 -2.54
N LEU A 31 0.33 -1.75 -3.10
CA LEU A 31 -0.78 -0.80 -3.05
C LEU A 31 -1.18 -0.46 -1.60
N GLY A 32 -1.20 -1.47 -0.70
CA GLY A 32 -1.48 -1.25 0.72
C GLY A 32 -0.37 -0.49 1.47
N LEU A 33 0.85 -0.45 0.93
CA LEU A 33 1.98 0.28 1.51
C LEU A 33 2.10 1.72 1.02
N MET A 34 1.35 2.09 -0.01
CA MET A 34 1.45 3.42 -0.58
C MET A 34 0.86 4.45 0.37
N ASP A 35 1.52 5.59 0.45
CA ASP A 35 0.92 6.77 1.03
C ASP A 35 -0.13 7.33 0.06
N ASP A 36 -1.32 7.51 0.58
CA ASP A 36 -2.45 8.07 -0.13
C ASP A 36 -3.23 9.03 0.77
N TYR A 37 -2.52 9.75 1.63
CA TYR A 37 -3.10 10.82 2.42
C TYR A 37 -3.93 11.78 1.54
N ASN A 38 -5.24 11.85 1.78
CA ASN A 38 -6.26 12.54 0.97
C ASN A 38 -6.47 12.06 -0.48
N GLY A 39 -5.97 10.87 -0.80
CA GLY A 39 -6.04 10.25 -2.12
C GLY A 39 -4.79 10.48 -2.94
N ARG A 40 -4.58 9.66 -3.97
CA ARG A 40 -3.43 9.77 -4.87
C ARG A 40 -3.78 10.72 -6.02
N THR A 41 -2.96 11.75 -6.22
CA THR A 41 -3.12 12.70 -7.33
C THR A 41 -1.97 12.57 -8.32
N VAL A 42 -2.28 12.51 -9.61
CA VAL A 42 -1.27 12.32 -10.67
C VAL A 42 -1.57 13.24 -11.85
N ALA A 43 -0.55 13.96 -12.32
CA ALA A 43 -0.56 14.63 -13.62
C ALA A 43 0.13 13.74 -14.66
N PHE A 44 -0.66 13.01 -15.45
CA PHE A 44 -0.15 12.00 -16.38
C PHE A 44 0.76 12.55 -17.47
N GLU A 45 0.57 13.81 -17.84
CA GLU A 45 1.36 14.51 -18.86
C GLU A 45 2.74 14.95 -18.32
N SER A 46 2.94 14.95 -17.00
CA SER A 46 4.23 15.25 -16.40
C SER A 46 4.95 13.99 -15.95
N LYS A 47 6.11 13.69 -16.55
CA LYS A 47 6.91 12.49 -16.20
C LYS A 47 7.22 12.39 -14.70
N ASP A 48 7.58 13.51 -14.07
CA ASP A 48 7.92 13.55 -12.64
C ASP A 48 6.70 13.16 -11.77
N SER A 49 5.51 13.64 -12.11
CA SER A 49 4.27 13.29 -11.40
C SER A 49 3.78 11.87 -11.73
N ALA A 50 3.81 11.48 -13.01
CA ALA A 50 3.32 10.19 -13.48
C ALA A 50 4.15 9.00 -12.99
N SER A 51 5.45 9.19 -12.75
CA SER A 51 6.37 8.14 -12.27
C SER A 51 6.47 8.05 -10.75
N TYR A 52 5.79 8.94 -10.02
CA TYR A 52 5.87 9.06 -8.57
C TYR A 52 5.15 7.93 -7.83
N ILE A 53 5.83 7.31 -6.87
CA ILE A 53 5.25 6.36 -5.93
C ILE A 53 5.70 6.73 -4.51
N GLY A 54 4.77 7.28 -3.72
CA GLY A 54 5.01 7.70 -2.35
C GLY A 54 4.92 6.53 -1.37
N SER A 55 5.80 6.52 -0.37
CA SER A 55 5.67 5.71 0.83
C SER A 55 5.70 6.62 2.06
N THR A 56 5.03 6.19 3.13
CA THR A 56 4.98 6.95 4.38
C THR A 56 6.25 6.87 5.22
N LYS A 57 7.18 5.94 4.95
CA LYS A 57 8.37 5.76 5.80
C LYS A 57 9.67 5.59 5.01
N PRO A 58 10.76 6.31 5.37
CA PRO A 58 12.05 6.20 4.69
C PRO A 58 12.63 4.78 4.69
N GLU A 59 12.46 4.05 5.79
CA GLU A 59 12.96 2.68 5.97
C GLU A 59 12.27 1.72 5.01
N LEU A 60 10.98 1.96 4.73
CA LEU A 60 10.22 1.21 3.74
C LEU A 60 10.76 1.51 2.34
N SER A 61 11.01 2.77 1.96
CA SER A 61 11.58 3.07 0.63
C SER A 61 12.87 2.27 0.33
N ARG A 62 13.76 2.11 1.32
CA ARG A 62 15.04 1.40 1.19
C ARG A 62 14.90 -0.12 1.26
N MET A 63 14.11 -0.65 2.19
CA MET A 63 13.88 -2.11 2.30
C MET A 63 13.12 -2.65 1.08
N PHE A 64 12.29 -1.80 0.48
CA PHE A 64 11.45 -2.17 -0.65
C PHE A 64 12.16 -2.07 -1.98
N SER A 65 13.10 -1.13 -2.19
CA SER A 65 13.69 -0.95 -3.52
C SER A 65 14.37 -2.21 -4.06
N ASP A 66 15.09 -2.97 -3.22
CA ASP A 66 15.72 -4.25 -3.62
C ASP A 66 14.68 -5.33 -3.97
N SER A 67 13.56 -5.39 -3.22
CA SER A 67 12.48 -6.36 -3.45
C SER A 67 11.64 -6.01 -4.68
N ILE A 68 11.33 -4.73 -4.86
CA ILE A 68 10.62 -4.16 -6.01
C ILE A 68 11.43 -4.39 -7.30
N CYS A 69 12.74 -4.12 -7.29
CA CYS A 69 13.62 -4.40 -8.43
C CYS A 69 13.49 -5.84 -8.92
N LYS A 70 13.51 -6.79 -7.98
CA LYS A 70 13.39 -8.22 -8.28
C LYS A 70 12.01 -8.58 -8.87
N VAL A 71 10.93 -8.06 -8.27
CA VAL A 71 9.55 -8.35 -8.68
C VAL A 71 9.27 -7.80 -10.08
N TYR A 72 9.60 -6.52 -10.30
CA TYR A 72 9.32 -5.83 -11.56
C TYR A 72 10.40 -6.06 -12.63
N LYS A 73 11.44 -6.84 -12.28
CA LYS A 73 12.59 -7.14 -13.13
C LYS A 73 13.20 -5.85 -13.70
N ILE A 74 13.55 -4.94 -12.80
CA ILE A 74 14.24 -3.68 -13.12
C ILE A 74 15.54 -3.60 -12.33
N SER A 75 16.52 -2.89 -12.87
CA SER A 75 17.75 -2.56 -12.17
C SER A 75 17.50 -1.49 -11.11
N LYS A 76 18.27 -1.55 -10.02
CA LYS A 76 18.26 -0.50 -8.99
C LYS A 76 18.62 0.87 -9.54
N SER A 77 19.45 0.92 -10.58
CA SER A 77 19.79 2.17 -11.28
C SER A 77 18.60 2.82 -12.00
N GLU A 78 17.50 2.09 -12.22
CA GLU A 78 16.27 2.62 -12.82
C GLU A 78 15.32 3.23 -11.77
N ILE A 79 15.65 3.14 -10.48
CA ILE A 79 14.87 3.72 -9.40
C ILE A 79 15.56 4.99 -8.92
N THR A 80 14.82 6.10 -8.92
CA THR A 80 15.24 7.32 -8.21
C THR A 80 14.55 7.37 -6.86
N GLU A 81 15.30 7.44 -5.76
CA GLU A 81 14.76 7.60 -4.41
C GLU A 81 14.84 9.08 -3.98
N LYS A 82 13.73 9.66 -3.49
CA LYS A 82 13.69 11.03 -2.95
C LYS A 82 12.58 11.14 -1.91
N GLN A 83 12.90 11.67 -0.72
CA GLN A 83 11.94 12.05 0.33
C GLN A 83 10.82 11.01 0.53
N ASN A 84 11.20 9.81 1.01
CA ASN A 84 10.32 8.66 1.27
C ASN A 84 9.56 8.12 0.05
N SER A 85 9.95 8.56 -1.15
CA SER A 85 9.29 8.20 -2.39
C SER A 85 10.29 7.58 -3.36
N PHE A 86 9.77 6.79 -4.28
CA PHE A 86 10.54 6.23 -5.38
C PHE A 86 9.88 6.56 -6.71
N PHE A 87 10.71 6.81 -7.72
CA PHE A 87 10.27 7.20 -9.05
C PHE A 87 10.70 6.11 -10.02
N ASN A 88 9.72 5.51 -10.70
CA ASN A 88 9.96 4.59 -11.79
C ASN A 88 8.70 4.49 -12.67
N GLU A 89 8.84 4.83 -13.94
CA GLU A 89 7.74 4.92 -14.90
C GLU A 89 7.05 3.57 -15.14
N LYS A 90 7.83 2.49 -15.24
CA LYS A 90 7.31 1.14 -15.48
C LYS A 90 6.45 0.66 -14.31
N ILE A 91 6.94 0.84 -13.08
CA ILE A 91 6.19 0.45 -11.88
C ILE A 91 4.96 1.35 -11.74
N ALA A 92 5.11 2.67 -11.90
CA ALA A 92 4.00 3.60 -11.74
C ALA A 92 2.88 3.31 -12.75
N THR A 93 3.22 2.98 -13.99
CA THR A 93 2.24 2.55 -15.00
C THR A 93 1.46 1.31 -14.54
N GLN A 94 2.15 0.29 -14.02
CA GLN A 94 1.51 -0.92 -13.54
C GLN A 94 0.63 -0.68 -12.31
N ILE A 95 1.09 0.13 -11.37
CA ILE A 95 0.36 0.51 -10.16
C ILE A 95 -0.85 1.38 -10.49
N ASN A 96 -0.69 2.38 -11.37
CA ASN A 96 -1.77 3.27 -11.79
C ASN A 96 -2.90 2.52 -12.52
N ASN A 97 -2.62 1.32 -13.06
CA ASN A 97 -3.67 0.45 -13.62
C ASN A 97 -4.60 -0.11 -12.55
N PHE A 98 -4.31 -0.01 -11.25
CA PHE A 98 -5.23 -0.42 -10.19
C PHE A 98 -6.24 0.67 -9.81
N TYR A 99 -6.20 1.84 -10.45
CA TYR A 99 -7.00 2.99 -10.06
C TYR A 99 -8.02 3.38 -11.14
N LEU A 100 -9.20 3.78 -10.68
CA LEU A 100 -10.11 4.64 -11.43
C LEU A 100 -9.54 6.06 -11.42
N LYS A 101 -9.67 6.75 -12.56
CA LYS A 101 -9.09 8.07 -12.80
C LYS A 101 -10.21 9.08 -12.95
N TYR A 102 -10.17 10.13 -12.14
CA TYR A 102 -11.12 11.24 -12.20
C TYR A 102 -10.34 12.53 -12.40
N LEU A 103 -10.74 13.34 -13.38
CA LEU A 103 -10.17 14.67 -13.55
C LEU A 103 -10.51 15.52 -12.32
N ASP A 104 -9.51 16.16 -11.72
CA ASP A 104 -9.70 17.11 -10.63
C ASP A 104 -9.72 18.52 -11.20
N GLU A 105 -10.91 19.03 -11.54
CA GLU A 105 -11.08 20.33 -12.20
C GLU A 105 -10.59 21.52 -11.35
N GLY A 106 -10.43 21.32 -10.03
CA GLY A 106 -9.96 22.34 -9.10
C GLY A 106 -8.44 22.39 -8.91
N MET A 107 -7.69 21.46 -9.49
CA MET A 107 -6.25 21.34 -9.29
C MET A 107 -5.46 21.20 -10.60
N ASP A 108 -4.45 22.05 -10.76
CA ASP A 108 -3.44 21.94 -11.81
C ASP A 108 -2.06 21.72 -11.18
N TYR A 109 -1.25 20.87 -11.81
CA TYR A 109 0.13 20.63 -11.41
C TYR A 109 1.05 21.50 -12.25
N TYR A 110 1.77 22.41 -11.61
CA TYR A 110 2.77 23.23 -12.28
C TYR A 110 4.16 22.59 -12.16
N ASN A 111 4.79 22.33 -13.29
CA ASN A 111 6.16 21.81 -13.33
C ASN A 111 7.15 22.96 -13.51
N GLU A 112 7.84 23.33 -12.43
CA GLU A 112 8.80 24.44 -12.42
C GLU A 112 9.95 24.28 -13.43
N LYS A 113 10.39 23.06 -13.74
CA LYS A 113 11.49 22.83 -14.69
C LYS A 113 11.08 23.12 -16.13
N THR A 114 9.84 22.82 -16.49
CA THR A 114 9.30 23.00 -17.84
C THR A 114 8.44 24.25 -17.98
N GLN A 115 8.12 24.91 -16.87
CA GLN A 115 7.22 26.07 -16.78
C GLN A 115 5.82 25.78 -17.36
N GLN A 116 5.37 24.53 -17.29
CA GLN A 116 4.09 24.05 -17.84
C GLN A 116 3.14 23.61 -16.74
N SER A 117 1.84 23.88 -16.93
CA SER A 117 0.76 23.37 -16.09
C SER A 117 0.10 22.16 -16.74
N TYR A 118 -0.22 21.16 -15.93
CA TYR A 118 -0.82 19.90 -16.36
C TYR A 118 -2.07 19.59 -15.53
N LYS A 119 -3.04 18.93 -16.15
CA LYS A 119 -4.27 18.53 -15.46
C LYS A 119 -4.02 17.44 -14.44
N VAL A 120 -4.48 17.66 -13.22
CA VAL A 120 -4.37 16.68 -12.13
C VAL A 120 -5.55 15.73 -12.20
N HIS A 121 -5.25 14.44 -12.02
CA HIS A 121 -6.25 13.41 -11.86
C HIS A 121 -6.20 12.86 -10.45
N LYS A 122 -7.35 12.78 -9.80
CA LYS A 122 -7.54 12.02 -8.57
C LYS A 122 -7.70 10.55 -8.91
N LEU A 123 -6.89 9.73 -8.25
CA LEU A 123 -6.86 8.28 -8.38
C LEU A 123 -7.52 7.64 -7.17
N ILE A 124 -8.51 6.80 -7.42
CA ILE A 124 -9.21 6.00 -6.41
C ILE A 124 -9.01 4.53 -6.75
N LEU A 125 -8.65 3.70 -5.77
CA LEU A 125 -8.46 2.27 -6.02
C LEU A 125 -9.74 1.65 -6.60
N ASP A 126 -9.56 0.87 -7.66
CA ASP A 126 -10.62 0.05 -8.24
C ASP A 126 -10.65 -1.30 -7.53
N GLU A 127 -11.53 -1.43 -6.54
CA GLU A 127 -11.69 -2.63 -5.72
C GLU A 127 -12.04 -3.87 -6.55
N HIS A 128 -12.65 -3.71 -7.73
CA HIS A 128 -12.98 -4.79 -8.65
C HIS A 128 -11.74 -5.50 -9.22
N LYS A 129 -10.56 -4.88 -9.11
CA LYS A 129 -9.27 -5.48 -9.54
C LYS A 129 -8.70 -6.44 -8.50
N PHE A 130 -9.31 -6.52 -7.31
CA PHE A 130 -8.96 -7.44 -6.22
C PHE A 130 -9.97 -8.59 -6.17
N ILE A 131 -9.97 -9.37 -7.24
CA ILE A 131 -10.93 -10.46 -7.50
C ILE A 131 -10.85 -11.55 -6.43
N TYR A 132 -9.64 -11.84 -5.93
CA TYR A 132 -9.40 -12.96 -5.02
C TYR A 132 -9.09 -12.51 -3.59
N ASN A 133 -9.52 -13.32 -2.60
CA ASN A 133 -9.26 -13.06 -1.18
C ASN A 133 -7.78 -12.87 -0.86
N TYR A 134 -6.89 -13.59 -1.54
CA TYR A 134 -5.46 -13.47 -1.33
C TYR A 134 -4.90 -12.10 -1.73
N GLN A 135 -5.50 -11.44 -2.73
CA GLN A 135 -5.14 -10.07 -3.12
C GLN A 135 -5.57 -9.08 -2.04
N LYS A 136 -6.81 -9.22 -1.53
CA LYS A 136 -7.34 -8.42 -0.43
C LYS A 136 -6.47 -8.56 0.82
N LEU A 137 -6.14 -9.79 1.21
CA LEU A 137 -5.24 -10.08 2.33
C LEU A 137 -3.83 -9.52 2.12
N SER A 138 -3.26 -9.64 0.92
CA SER A 138 -1.98 -9.01 0.59
C SER A 138 -2.04 -7.48 0.73
N PHE A 139 -3.12 -6.84 0.30
CA PHE A 139 -3.34 -5.41 0.49
C PHE A 139 -3.41 -5.03 1.98
N LEU A 140 -4.21 -5.75 2.77
CA LEU A 140 -4.30 -5.54 4.22
C LEU A 140 -2.95 -5.76 4.92
N ALA A 141 -2.13 -6.70 4.44
CA ALA A 141 -0.78 -6.91 4.95
C ALA A 141 0.14 -5.70 4.68
N GLY A 142 -0.04 -5.05 3.53
CA GLY A 142 0.67 -3.81 3.21
C GLY A 142 0.29 -2.70 4.19
N ILE A 143 -1.00 -2.49 4.41
CA ILE A 143 -1.51 -1.51 5.38
C ILE A 143 -1.02 -1.83 6.79
N PHE A 144 -1.07 -3.11 7.19
CA PHE A 144 -0.58 -3.55 8.49
C PHE A 144 0.89 -3.19 8.71
N TYR A 145 1.72 -3.32 7.68
CA TYR A 145 3.13 -3.01 7.80
C TYR A 145 3.40 -1.51 8.00
N ASN A 146 2.55 -0.65 7.41
CA ASN A 146 2.62 0.80 7.58
C ASN A 146 2.06 1.28 8.92
N PHE A 147 0.83 0.85 9.23
CA PHE A 147 -0.04 1.48 10.22
C PHE A 147 -0.68 0.48 11.19
N GLY A 148 -0.35 -0.80 11.04
CA GLY A 148 -0.91 -1.88 11.82
C GLY A 148 -0.17 -2.16 13.12
N LYS A 149 -0.93 -2.69 14.07
CA LYS A 149 -0.42 -3.42 15.22
C LYS A 149 -1.32 -4.63 15.49
N LEU A 150 -0.73 -5.68 16.05
CA LEU A 150 -1.47 -6.79 16.66
C LEU A 150 -1.49 -6.61 18.18
N ASP A 151 -2.68 -6.67 18.79
CA ASP A 151 -2.88 -6.48 20.22
C ASP A 151 -3.94 -7.48 20.71
N ASN A 152 -3.56 -8.41 21.61
CA ASN A 152 -4.46 -9.43 22.17
C ASN A 152 -5.31 -10.23 21.16
N GLY A 153 -4.78 -10.49 19.95
CA GLY A 153 -5.49 -11.22 18.90
C GLY A 153 -6.36 -10.34 17.99
N GLU A 154 -6.39 -9.04 18.23
CA GLU A 154 -7.04 -8.05 17.38
C GLU A 154 -6.00 -7.34 16.52
N VAL A 155 -6.36 -7.10 15.26
CA VAL A 155 -5.58 -6.27 14.35
C VAL A 155 -6.13 -4.85 14.40
N ILE A 156 -5.25 -3.88 14.57
CA ILE A 156 -5.61 -2.47 14.66
C ILE A 156 -4.88 -1.71 13.57
N PHE A 157 -5.61 -1.04 12.70
CA PHE A 157 -5.06 -0.06 11.75
C PHE A 157 -5.33 1.34 12.24
N LYS A 158 -4.30 2.18 12.24
CA LYS A 158 -4.41 3.58 12.66
C LYS A 158 -3.63 4.49 11.72
N THR A 159 -4.35 5.29 10.93
CA THR A 159 -3.76 6.16 9.91
C THR A 159 -4.45 7.52 9.85
N ALA A 160 -3.80 8.51 9.25
CA ALA A 160 -4.44 9.78 8.91
C ALA A 160 -5.19 9.66 7.58
N ASN A 161 -6.29 10.41 7.40
CA ASN A 161 -7.12 10.51 6.18
C ASN A 161 -6.60 9.77 4.94
N SER A 162 -7.01 8.52 4.73
CA SER A 162 -6.48 7.68 3.66
C SER A 162 -7.63 7.08 2.84
N SER A 163 -7.53 7.09 1.51
CA SER A 163 -8.50 6.35 0.68
C SER A 163 -8.32 4.84 0.81
N ASN A 164 -7.09 4.37 1.02
CA ASN A 164 -6.72 2.99 1.28
C ASN A 164 -7.38 2.49 2.57
N PHE A 165 -7.62 3.36 3.55
CA PHE A 165 -8.37 3.00 4.76
C PHE A 165 -9.79 2.52 4.43
N ASN A 166 -10.50 3.22 3.54
CA ASN A 166 -11.86 2.81 3.15
C ASN A 166 -11.84 1.47 2.40
N THR A 167 -10.90 1.31 1.47
CA THR A 167 -10.69 0.01 0.79
C THR A 167 -10.31 -1.10 1.77
N ALA A 168 -9.56 -0.78 2.83
CA ALA A 168 -9.26 -1.72 3.90
C ALA A 168 -10.53 -2.17 4.63
N LEU A 169 -11.42 -1.23 4.99
CA LEU A 169 -12.70 -1.56 5.64
C LEU A 169 -13.54 -2.49 4.77
N HIS A 170 -13.65 -2.19 3.47
CA HIS A 170 -14.38 -3.06 2.53
C HIS A 170 -13.74 -4.44 2.45
N PHE A 171 -12.41 -4.53 2.34
CA PHE A 171 -11.72 -5.82 2.27
C PHE A 171 -11.80 -6.61 3.58
N ILE A 172 -11.75 -5.96 4.73
CA ILE A 172 -11.97 -6.58 6.05
C ILE A 172 -13.38 -7.19 6.08
N SER A 173 -14.39 -6.43 5.66
CA SER A 173 -15.78 -6.89 5.58
C SER A 173 -15.94 -8.06 4.59
N ASP A 174 -15.38 -7.94 3.40
CA ASP A 174 -15.47 -8.95 2.33
C ASP A 174 -14.82 -10.29 2.70
N LEU A 175 -13.77 -10.24 3.53
CA LEU A 175 -13.11 -11.42 4.07
C LEU A 175 -13.88 -12.04 5.24
N GLY A 176 -15.01 -11.45 5.64
CA GLY A 176 -15.86 -11.92 6.73
C GLY A 176 -15.32 -11.60 8.13
N PHE A 177 -14.43 -10.61 8.26
CA PHE A 177 -13.92 -10.21 9.57
C PHE A 177 -14.85 -9.21 10.23
N ASN A 178 -15.16 -9.45 11.50
CA ASN A 178 -15.89 -8.49 12.31
C ASN A 178 -14.96 -7.34 12.69
N TYR A 179 -15.42 -6.11 12.52
CA TYR A 179 -14.64 -4.91 12.83
C TYR A 179 -15.44 -3.83 13.54
N CYS A 180 -14.71 -2.95 14.22
CA CYS A 180 -15.20 -1.76 14.88
C CYS A 180 -14.39 -0.54 14.40
N GLU A 181 -15.07 0.45 13.83
CA GLU A 181 -14.48 1.72 13.39
C GLU A 181 -14.67 2.78 14.47
N LYS A 182 -13.61 3.54 14.79
CA LYS A 182 -13.67 4.57 15.85
C LYS A 182 -13.71 6.01 15.33
N ALA A 183 -13.42 6.26 14.05
CA ALA A 183 -13.49 7.61 13.49
C ALA A 183 -13.60 7.58 11.97
N LYS A 184 -14.59 8.29 11.44
CA LYS A 184 -14.82 8.48 10.02
C LYS A 184 -14.21 9.79 9.55
N LYS A 185 -13.60 9.78 8.36
CA LYS A 185 -13.00 10.96 7.74
C LYS A 185 -14.03 12.08 7.51
N GLU A 186 -13.67 13.30 7.90
CA GLU A 186 -14.28 14.53 7.38
C GLU A 186 -13.41 15.11 6.25
N TYR A 187 -14.05 15.62 5.19
CA TYR A 187 -13.34 16.14 4.02
C TYR A 187 -12.47 17.35 4.39
N ASN A 188 -11.19 17.33 3.99
CA ASN A 188 -10.18 18.36 4.28
C ASN A 188 -9.84 18.63 5.76
N ILE A 189 -10.34 17.83 6.70
CA ILE A 189 -9.96 17.93 8.12
C ILE A 189 -9.08 16.74 8.47
N PRO A 190 -7.79 16.96 8.84
CA PRO A 190 -6.91 15.88 9.27
C PRO A 190 -7.52 15.12 10.43
N THR A 191 -7.95 13.89 10.18
CA THR A 191 -8.60 13.02 11.16
C THR A 191 -7.79 11.72 11.25
N VAL A 192 -7.59 11.25 12.48
CA VAL A 192 -7.03 9.92 12.71
C VAL A 192 -8.15 8.91 12.57
N GLN A 193 -8.05 8.05 11.56
CA GLN A 193 -8.96 6.94 11.33
C GLN A 193 -8.40 5.69 12.03
N GLU A 194 -9.27 4.95 12.71
CA GLU A 194 -8.89 3.73 13.42
C GLU A 194 -9.96 2.65 13.19
N VAL A 195 -9.50 1.45 12.81
CA VAL A 195 -10.31 0.24 12.76
C VAL A 195 -9.63 -0.86 13.55
N THR A 196 -10.41 -1.55 14.37
CA THR A 196 -10.02 -2.77 15.07
C THR A 196 -10.83 -3.93 14.51
N PHE A 197 -10.19 -5.04 14.18
CA PHE A 197 -10.88 -6.23 13.67
C PHE A 197 -10.24 -7.52 14.17
N VAL A 198 -11.04 -8.58 14.21
CA VAL A 198 -10.59 -9.93 14.55
C VAL A 198 -10.53 -10.74 13.25
N PRO A 199 -9.33 -11.07 12.73
CA PRO A 199 -9.21 -12.03 11.64
C PRO A 199 -9.81 -13.37 12.04
N SER A 200 -10.30 -14.14 11.08
CA SER A 200 -10.65 -15.54 11.33
C SER A 200 -9.42 -16.33 11.84
N GLU A 201 -9.66 -17.48 12.48
CA GLU A 201 -8.58 -18.35 12.99
C GLU A 201 -7.56 -18.71 11.90
N GLU A 202 -8.00 -18.85 10.65
CA GLU A 202 -7.11 -19.09 9.50
C GLU A 202 -6.10 -17.95 9.28
N TYR A 203 -6.48 -16.70 9.54
CA TYR A 203 -5.67 -15.53 9.20
C TYR A 203 -5.00 -14.85 10.39
N ILE A 204 -5.33 -15.21 11.63
CA ILE A 204 -4.68 -14.59 12.79
C ILE A 204 -3.17 -14.90 12.84
N ASP A 205 -2.77 -16.12 12.46
CA ASP A 205 -1.36 -16.52 12.46
C ASP A 205 -0.55 -15.82 11.35
N PHE A 206 -1.23 -15.43 10.27
CA PHE A 206 -0.66 -14.55 9.25
C PHE A 206 -0.30 -13.18 9.87
N PHE A 207 -1.22 -12.52 10.57
CA PHE A 207 -0.95 -11.22 11.21
C PHE A 207 0.07 -11.31 12.37
N LYS A 208 0.08 -12.39 13.17
CA LYS A 208 1.14 -12.64 14.16
C LYS A 208 2.52 -12.70 13.51
N THR A 209 2.62 -13.35 12.37
CA THR A 209 3.88 -13.43 11.61
C THR A 209 4.27 -12.05 11.08
N LEU A 210 3.31 -11.28 10.55
CA LEU A 210 3.55 -9.91 10.11
C LEU A 210 4.12 -9.06 11.25
N GLU A 211 3.51 -9.08 12.43
CA GLU A 211 3.95 -8.33 13.61
C GLU A 211 5.39 -8.68 13.99
N LYS A 212 5.68 -9.99 14.13
CA LYS A 212 7.03 -10.47 14.48
C LYS A 212 8.07 -10.01 13.45
N LYS A 213 7.76 -10.08 12.16
CA LYS A 213 8.69 -9.65 11.09
C LYS A 213 8.84 -8.13 11.05
N ARG A 214 7.75 -7.38 11.25
CA ARG A 214 7.75 -5.92 11.33
C ARG A 214 8.74 -5.50 12.43
N ILE A 215 8.53 -5.94 13.68
CA ILE A 215 9.39 -5.62 14.83
C ILE A 215 10.88 -5.91 14.56
N ASN A 216 11.21 -7.06 13.95
CA ASN A 216 12.60 -7.44 13.68
C ASN A 216 13.26 -6.72 12.49
N SER A 217 12.49 -5.91 11.75
CA SER A 217 12.97 -5.15 10.58
C SER A 217 13.31 -3.69 10.91
N TRP A 218 12.88 -3.20 12.08
CA TRP A 218 13.25 -1.90 12.67
C TRP A 218 14.44 -2.09 13.61
#